data_AF-A0A6A6DBW4-F1
#
_entry.id   AF-A0A6A6DBW4-F1
#
_cell.length_a   1.000
_cell.length_b   1.000
_cell.length_c   1.000
_cell.angle_alpha   90.00
_cell.angle_beta   90.00
_cell.angle_gamma   90.00
#
_symmetry.space_group_name_H-M   'P 1'
#
loop_
_entity.id
_entity.type
_entity.pdbx_description
1 polymer ?
#
loop_
_entity_poly.entity_id
_entity_poly.type
_entity_poly.pdbx_seq_one_letter_code
_entity_poly.pdbx_strand_id
1 'polypeptide(L)'
;ASVRHPETRRRIQNGNPNGNSGRHYFICTTCRENQTEIRSEPRGGWITWDDARGINNANPKCFCKEVSRQGKAGGQSFIPGMGFWTCATGVCAY
;
A
#
# COMPACT_ATOMS: atom_id res chain seq x y z
N ALA A 1 -4.53 5.30 17.13
CA ALA A 1 -3.42 6.28 17.13
C ALA A 1 -2.84 6.33 15.73
N SER A 2 -2.86 7.48 15.07
CA SER A 2 -2.27 7.64 13.72
C SER A 2 -0.78 7.93 13.88
N VAL A 3 0.09 7.05 13.37
CA VAL A 3 1.53 7.24 13.49
C VAL A 3 1.95 8.27 12.45
N ARG A 4 2.20 9.52 12.88
CA ARG A 4 2.71 10.62 12.05
C ARG A 4 4.12 10.30 11.57
N HIS A 5 4.20 9.63 10.43
CA HIS A 5 5.44 9.56 9.65
C HIS A 5 5.48 10.79 8.73
N PRO A 6 6.66 11.28 8.30
CA PRO A 6 6.75 12.33 7.28
C PRO A 6 6.22 11.77 5.96
N GLU A 7 4.92 11.90 5.76
CA GLU A 7 4.17 11.32 4.66
C GLU A 7 3.91 12.39 3.61
N THR A 8 4.36 12.12 2.38
CA THR A 8 3.95 12.96 1.25
C THR A 8 2.71 12.34 0.63
N ARG A 9 1.58 13.02 0.75
CA ARG A 9 0.36 12.66 0.02
C ARG A 9 0.55 12.93 -1.47
N ARG A 10 0.30 11.92 -2.30
CA ARG A 10 0.38 12.01 -3.76
C ARG A 10 -0.92 11.53 -4.40
N ARG A 11 -1.15 11.95 -5.64
CA ARG A 11 -2.31 11.54 -6.43
C ARG A 11 -1.83 10.83 -7.69
N ILE A 12 -2.41 9.69 -8.00
CA ILE A 12 -2.16 8.98 -9.24
C ILE A 12 -2.68 9.82 -10.41
N GLN A 13 -1.85 9.99 -11.43
CA GLN A 13 -2.19 10.76 -12.62
C GLN A 13 -3.47 10.23 -13.31
N ASN A 14 -4.14 11.15 -13.99
CA ASN A 14 -5.27 10.81 -14.85
C ASN A 14 -4.78 9.88 -15.98
N GLY A 15 -5.56 8.86 -16.33
CA GLY A 15 -5.21 7.91 -17.40
C GLY A 15 -4.33 6.73 -17.00
N ASN A 16 -4.15 6.46 -15.69
CA ASN A 16 -3.47 5.23 -15.26
C ASN A 16 -4.30 3.99 -15.67
N PRO A 17 -3.77 3.10 -16.54
CA PRO A 17 -4.52 1.96 -17.08
C PRO A 17 -4.83 0.89 -16.01
N ASN A 18 -4.24 1.00 -14.82
CA ASN A 18 -4.40 0.03 -13.74
C ASN A 18 -5.65 0.26 -12.87
N GLY A 19 -6.58 1.14 -13.26
CA GLY A 19 -7.85 1.38 -12.54
C GLY A 19 -7.68 2.11 -11.19
N ASN A 20 -6.54 2.76 -11.00
CA ASN A 20 -6.20 3.56 -9.81
C ASN A 20 -6.12 5.06 -10.11
N SER A 21 -6.58 5.48 -11.28
CA SER A 21 -6.52 6.88 -11.71
C SER A 21 -7.22 7.80 -10.71
N GLY A 22 -6.57 8.90 -10.36
CA GLY A 22 -7.10 9.90 -9.42
C GLY A 22 -7.06 9.50 -7.93
N ARG A 23 -6.67 8.26 -7.59
CA ARG A 23 -6.55 7.81 -6.19
C ARG A 23 -5.37 8.48 -5.49
N HIS A 24 -5.55 8.75 -4.19
CA HIS A 24 -4.51 9.31 -3.35
C HIS A 24 -3.77 8.22 -2.60
N TYR A 25 -2.49 8.43 -2.36
CA TYR A 25 -1.64 7.52 -1.60
C TYR A 25 -0.62 8.32 -0.79
N PHE A 26 -0.17 7.74 0.31
CA PHE A 26 0.97 8.21 1.07
C PHE A 26 2.21 7.42 0.67
N ILE A 27 3.34 8.11 0.61
CA ILE A 27 4.67 7.50 0.49
C ILE A 27 5.53 8.01 1.64
N CYS A 28 6.21 7.11 2.34
CA CYS A 28 7.27 7.50 3.26
C CYS A 28 8.56 7.73 2.48
N THR A 29 8.95 9.00 2.35
CA THR A 29 10.17 9.39 1.60
C THR A 29 11.44 9.22 2.43
N THR A 30 11.36 9.27 3.76
CA THR A 30 12.51 9.16 4.67
C THR A 30 12.78 7.73 5.15
N CYS A 31 11.79 6.83 5.05
CA CYS A 31 11.93 5.42 5.40
C CYS A 31 12.90 4.66 4.46
N ARG A 32 13.44 5.34 3.44
CA ARG A 32 14.44 4.81 2.50
C ARG A 32 15.84 4.66 3.11
N GLU A 33 16.17 5.46 4.13
CA GLU A 33 17.56 5.59 4.63
C GLU A 33 17.84 4.73 5.87
N ASN A 34 16.81 4.35 6.64
CA ASN A 34 16.98 3.75 7.98
C ASN A 34 16.73 2.24 8.08
N GLN A 35 16.60 1.51 6.96
CA GLN A 35 16.36 0.05 6.99
C GLN A 35 17.65 -0.73 6.71
N THR A 36 18.54 -0.82 7.70
CA THR A 36 19.71 -1.71 7.69
C THR A 36 19.42 -3.13 8.20
N GLU A 37 18.25 -3.43 8.79
CA GLU A 37 18.10 -4.65 9.60
C GLU A 37 16.93 -5.61 9.31
N ILE A 38 16.09 -5.41 8.28
CA ILE A 38 15.08 -6.44 7.92
C ILE A 38 15.20 -6.81 6.45
N ARG A 39 15.86 -7.95 6.20
CA ARG A 39 16.29 -8.47 4.88
C ARG A 39 15.17 -8.98 3.96
N SER A 40 13.91 -8.63 4.20
CA SER A 40 12.77 -9.15 3.45
C SER A 40 11.82 -8.08 2.89
N GLU A 41 12.06 -6.78 3.13
CA GLU A 41 11.32 -5.71 2.46
C GLU A 41 12.11 -5.09 1.30
N PRO A 42 11.47 -4.75 0.18
CA PRO A 42 12.16 -4.04 -0.90
C PRO A 42 12.71 -2.74 -0.34
N ARG A 43 14.03 -2.52 -0.51
CA ARG A 43 14.72 -1.30 -0.06
C ARG A 43 13.93 -0.07 -0.50
N GLY A 44 13.22 0.54 0.43
CA GLY A 44 12.79 1.90 0.32
C GLY A 44 11.28 2.14 0.37
N GLY A 45 10.87 2.78 1.45
CA GLY A 45 9.62 3.54 1.52
C GLY A 45 8.37 2.67 1.43
N TRP A 46 7.54 2.70 2.46
CA TRP A 46 6.20 2.13 2.34
C TRP A 46 5.31 3.08 1.51
N ILE A 47 4.38 2.48 0.76
CA ILE A 47 3.32 3.16 0.03
C ILE A 47 1.98 2.59 0.51
N THR A 48 1.05 3.46 0.89
CA THR A 48 -0.32 3.03 1.23
C THR A 48 -1.37 3.94 0.60
N TRP A 49 -2.55 3.41 0.33
CA TRP A 49 -3.65 4.18 -0.23
C TRP A 49 -4.33 5.04 0.83
N ASP A 50 -4.61 6.30 0.49
CA ASP A 50 -5.34 7.28 1.30
C ASP A 50 -6.84 7.24 0.96
N ASP A 51 -7.43 6.04 1.00
CA ASP A 51 -8.87 5.85 0.82
C ASP A 51 -9.33 4.55 1.49
N ALA A 52 -10.64 4.33 1.58
CA ALA A 52 -11.22 3.10 2.12
C ALA A 52 -11.43 1.98 1.07
N ARG A 53 -11.05 2.20 -0.20
CA ARG A 53 -11.39 1.26 -1.28
C ARG A 53 -10.66 -0.08 -1.08
N GLY A 54 -11.43 -1.17 -1.09
CA GLY A 54 -10.91 -2.53 -0.86
C GLY A 54 -10.79 -2.88 0.62
N ILE A 55 -11.10 -1.98 1.56
CA ILE A 55 -11.16 -2.30 3.00
C ILE A 55 -12.57 -2.78 3.33
N ASN A 56 -12.69 -3.99 3.86
CA ASN A 56 -13.93 -4.59 4.32
C ASN A 56 -13.65 -5.45 5.54
N ASN A 57 -14.53 -5.40 6.56
CA ASN A 57 -14.35 -6.16 7.81
C ASN A 57 -14.29 -7.69 7.62
N ALA A 58 -14.77 -8.22 6.49
CA ALA A 58 -14.65 -9.62 6.12
C ALA A 58 -13.27 -10.00 5.54
N ASN A 59 -12.42 -9.03 5.23
CA ASN A 59 -11.07 -9.29 4.73
C ASN A 59 -10.21 -10.00 5.79
N PRO A 60 -9.22 -10.81 5.37
CA PRO A 60 -8.30 -11.41 6.32
C PRO A 60 -7.52 -10.33 7.09
N LYS A 61 -7.08 -10.66 8.30
CA LYS A 61 -6.24 -9.76 9.10
C LYS A 61 -4.80 -9.79 8.59
N CYS A 62 -4.15 -8.62 8.54
CA CYS A 62 -2.72 -8.52 8.25
C CYS A 62 -1.86 -8.93 9.46
N PHE A 63 -0.54 -8.87 9.34
CA PHE A 63 0.38 -9.19 10.45
C PHE A 63 0.23 -8.26 11.66
N CYS A 64 -0.28 -7.04 11.47
CA CYS A 64 -0.65 -6.13 12.56
C CYS A 64 -1.96 -6.51 13.27
N LYS A 65 -2.63 -7.59 12.86
CA LYS A 65 -3.97 -8.02 13.32
C LYS A 65 -5.10 -7.04 12.95
N GLU A 66 -4.80 -6.09 12.08
CA GLU A 66 -5.76 -5.14 11.51
C GLU A 66 -6.38 -5.68 10.22
N VAL A 67 -7.52 -5.12 9.82
CA VAL A 67 -8.19 -5.51 8.56
C VAL A 67 -7.27 -5.21 7.36
N SER A 68 -7.13 -6.17 6.45
CA SER A 68 -6.37 -5.97 5.20
C SER A 68 -7.19 -5.22 4.14
N ARG A 69 -6.52 -4.80 3.07
CA ARG A 69 -7.11 -4.18 1.88
C ARG A 69 -7.02 -5.13 0.70
N GLN A 70 -8.11 -5.29 -0.04
CA GLN A 70 -8.11 -5.96 -1.33
C GLN A 70 -7.55 -5.02 -2.41
N GLY A 71 -6.48 -5.48 -3.05
CA GLY A 71 -5.90 -4.88 -4.24
C GLY A 71 -6.19 -5.71 -5.49
N LYS A 72 -5.87 -5.13 -6.65
CA LYS A 72 -5.91 -5.80 -7.95
C LYS A 72 -4.60 -5.51 -8.67
N ALA A 73 -3.95 -6.56 -9.17
CA ALA A 73 -2.68 -6.44 -9.85
C ALA A 73 -2.86 -5.65 -11.16
N GLY A 74 -1.93 -4.74 -11.44
CA GLY A 74 -1.97 -3.89 -12.61
C GLY A 74 -1.81 -4.67 -13.92
N GLY A 75 -2.13 -4.02 -15.04
CA GLY A 75 -2.06 -4.60 -16.39
C GLY A 75 -0.64 -5.04 -16.81
N GLN A 76 0.39 -4.46 -16.19
CA GLN A 76 1.80 -4.79 -16.44
C GLN A 76 2.38 -5.81 -15.44
N SER A 77 1.57 -6.37 -14.54
CA SER A 77 2.03 -7.42 -13.62
C SER A 77 2.08 -8.79 -14.32
N PHE A 78 2.79 -9.76 -13.73
CA PHE A 78 2.79 -11.15 -14.20
C PHE A 78 1.42 -11.84 -14.10
N ILE A 79 0.51 -11.29 -13.28
CA ILE A 79 -0.83 -11.82 -13.01
C ILE A 79 -1.88 -10.71 -13.14
N PRO A 80 -2.05 -10.10 -14.34
CA PRO A 80 -2.93 -8.95 -14.52
C PRO A 80 -4.33 -9.19 -14.00
N GLY A 81 -4.80 -8.27 -13.17
CA GLY A 81 -6.15 -8.32 -12.62
C GLY A 81 -6.37 -9.33 -11.50
N MET A 82 -5.36 -10.08 -11.08
CA MET A 82 -5.48 -10.97 -9.93
C MET A 82 -5.65 -10.16 -8.64
N GLY A 83 -6.55 -10.61 -7.78
CA GLY A 83 -6.75 -10.03 -6.46
C GLY A 83 -5.60 -10.37 -5.52
N PHE A 84 -5.24 -9.45 -4.64
CA PHE A 84 -4.28 -9.69 -3.57
C PHE A 84 -4.70 -8.92 -2.31
N TRP A 85 -4.15 -9.28 -1.17
CA TRP A 85 -4.39 -8.61 0.10
C TRP A 85 -3.13 -7.86 0.52
N THR A 86 -3.28 -6.65 1.06
CA THR A 86 -2.18 -5.90 1.69
C THR A 86 -2.59 -5.30 3.03
N CYS A 87 -1.61 -4.92 3.85
CA CYS A 87 -1.88 -4.12 5.05
C CYS A 87 -2.60 -2.81 4.67
N ALA A 88 -3.79 -2.57 5.23
CA ALA A 88 -4.60 -1.40 4.89
C ALA A 88 -3.94 -0.07 5.31
N THR A 89 -3.09 -0.11 6.34
CA THR A 89 -2.36 1.03 6.89
C THR A 89 -0.94 1.16 6.34
N GLY A 90 -0.44 0.16 5.60
CA GLY A 90 0.94 0.15 5.09
C GLY A 90 2.03 -0.09 6.15
N VAL A 91 1.66 -0.49 7.36
CA VAL A 91 2.61 -0.68 8.49
C VAL A 91 3.43 -1.97 8.38
N CYS A 92 2.93 -2.99 7.67
CA CYS A 92 3.64 -4.27 7.48
C CYS A 92 3.52 -4.77 6.04
N ALA A 93 4.52 -5.52 5.56
CA ALA A 93 4.47 -6.25 4.28
C ALA A 93 3.66 -7.55 4.35
N TYR A 94 2.37 -7.42 4.68
CA TYR A 94 1.36 -8.47 4.48
C TYR A 94 0.97 -8.54 3.00
#